data_AF-A0A3A0DCX9-F1
#
_entry.id   AF-A0A3A0DCX9-F1
#
_cell.length_a   1.000
_cell.length_b   1.000
_cell.length_c   1.000
_cell.angle_alpha   90.00
_cell.angle_beta   90.00
_cell.angle_gamma   90.00
#
_symmetry.space_group_name_H-M   'P 1'
#
loop_
_entity.id
_entity.type
_entity.pdbx_description
1 polymer ?
#
loop_
_entity_poly.entity_id
_entity_poly.type
_entity_poly.pdbx_seq_one_letter_code
_entity_poly.pdbx_strand_id
1 'polypeptide(L)' 'MKSVSLKLPDHLHAKLEEACQRRRAAKSDVMRDALEAYLEQPKGAGISCAELAGDLVGSLAGPADLATNPVHLRGYGQ' A
#
# COMPACT_ATOMS: atom_id res chain seq x y z
N MET A 1 -10.12 -15.76 22.01
CA MET A 1 -10.71 -14.68 21.19
C MET A 1 -11.47 -13.74 22.10
N LYS A 2 -11.46 -12.43 21.85
CA LYS A 2 -12.26 -11.45 22.58
C LYS A 2 -13.38 -10.96 21.66
N SER A 3 -14.60 -10.80 22.18
CA SER A 3 -15.73 -10.27 21.42
C SER A 3 -15.77 -8.74 21.49
N VAL A 4 -16.17 -8.11 20.40
CA VAL A 4 -16.38 -6.66 20.30
C VAL A 4 -17.74 -6.44 19.66
N SER A 5 -18.52 -5.52 20.23
CA SER A 5 -19.79 -5.07 19.65
C SER A 5 -19.56 -3.76 18.88
N LEU A 6 -19.97 -3.72 17.62
CA LEU A 6 -19.84 -2.58 16.72
C LEU A 6 -21.23 -2.18 16.22
N LYS A 7 -21.54 -0.88 16.26
CA LYS A 7 -22.70 -0.35 15.54
C LYS A 7 -22.31 -0.12 14.09
N LEU A 8 -22.99 -0.79 13.17
CA LEU A 8 -22.83 -0.56 11.73
C LEU A 8 -24.05 0.18 11.18
N PRO A 9 -23.84 1.25 10.40
CA PRO A 9 -24.86 1.77 9.51
C PRO A 9 -25.37 0.69 8.53
N ASP A 10 -26.64 0.75 8.16
CA ASP A 10 -27.30 -0.27 7.31
C ASP A 10 -26.56 -0.51 5.99
N HIS A 11 -26.07 0.57 5.36
CA HIS A 11 -25.35 0.46 4.09
C HIS A 11 -24.01 -0.31 4.23
N LEU A 12 -23.32 -0.20 5.37
CA LEU A 12 -22.11 -0.99 5.63
C LEU A 12 -22.47 -2.44 5.98
N HIS A 13 -23.58 -2.65 6.68
CA HIS A 13 -24.08 -4.00 6.95
C HIS A 13 -24.39 -4.76 5.65
N ALA A 14 -25.07 -4.11 4.70
CA ALA A 14 -25.38 -4.69 3.39
C ALA A 14 -24.11 -5.07 2.60
N LYS A 15 -23.10 -4.19 2.58
CA LYS A 15 -21.80 -4.48 1.94
C LYS A 15 -21.05 -5.63 2.62
N LEU A 16 -21.13 -5.73 3.95
CA LEU A 16 -20.53 -6.82 4.69
C LEU A 16 -21.20 -8.15 4.33
N GLU A 17 -22.53 -8.19 4.25
CA GLU A 17 -23.28 -9.39 3.84
C GLU A 17 -22.91 -9.85 2.44
N GLU A 18 -22.85 -8.92 1.48
CA GLU A 18 -22.43 -9.22 0.10
C GLU A 18 -21.01 -9.80 0.07
N ALA A 19 -20.09 -9.22 0.85
CA ALA A 19 -18.73 -9.73 0.96
C ALA A 19 -18.67 -11.15 1.55
N CYS A 20 -19.49 -11.43 2.57
CA CYS A 20 -19.60 -12.76 3.18
C CYS A 20 -20.12 -13.79 2.16
N GLN A 21 -21.18 -13.45 1.42
CA GLN A 21 -21.75 -14.32 0.38
C GLN A 21 -20.75 -14.62 -0.74
N ARG A 22 -20.08 -13.57 -1.25
CA ARG A 22 -19.08 -13.71 -2.32
C ARG A 22 -17.90 -14.57 -1.89
N ARG A 23 -17.45 -14.44 -0.64
CA ARG A 23 -16.30 -15.20 -0.09
C ARG A 23 -16.70 -16.56 0.50
N ARG A 24 -18.01 -16.85 0.63
CA ARG A 24 -18.56 -18.00 1.38
C ARG A 24 -17.95 -18.12 2.78
N ALA A 25 -17.82 -16.99 3.48
CA ALA A 25 -17.17 -16.89 4.78
C ALA A 25 -18.13 -16.31 5.82
N ALA A 26 -17.87 -16.58 7.11
CA ALA A 26 -18.65 -16.02 8.19
C ALA A 26 -18.32 -14.52 8.39
N LYS A 27 -19.29 -13.75 8.92
CA LYS A 27 -19.10 -12.32 9.22
C LYS A 27 -17.87 -12.05 10.09
N SER A 28 -17.64 -12.89 11.09
CA SER A 28 -16.50 -12.79 12.00
C SER A 28 -15.15 -13.00 11.33
N ASP A 29 -15.11 -13.73 10.21
CA ASP A 29 -13.87 -13.97 9.46
C ASP A 29 -13.60 -12.77 8.56
N VAL A 30 -14.61 -12.35 7.78
CA VAL A 30 -14.49 -11.15 6.94
C VAL A 30 -14.15 -9.89 7.77
N MET A 31 -14.75 -9.73 8.95
CA MET A 31 -14.43 -8.61 9.84
C MET A 31 -13.03 -8.70 10.44
N ARG A 32 -12.54 -9.91 10.73
CA ARG A 32 -11.19 -10.11 11.28
C ARG A 32 -10.14 -9.83 10.21
N ASP A 33 -10.29 -10.40 9.01
CA ASP A 33 -9.40 -10.17 7.87
C ASP A 33 -9.31 -8.67 7.55
N ALA A 34 -10.46 -7.97 7.56
CA ALA A 34 -10.50 -6.54 7.30
C ALA A 34 -9.77 -5.73 8.40
N LEU A 35 -9.90 -6.15 9.66
CA LEU A 35 -9.23 -5.51 10.78
C LEU A 35 -7.72 -5.76 10.75
N GLU A 36 -7.29 -6.99 10.46
CA GLU A 36 -5.89 -7.36 10.27
C GLU A 36 -5.28 -6.53 9.15
N ALA A 37 -5.90 -6.51 7.96
CA ALA A 37 -5.42 -5.72 6.83
C ALA A 37 -5.34 -4.21 7.14
N TYR A 38 -6.32 -3.67 7.89
CA TYR A 38 -6.31 -2.26 8.29
C TYR A 38 -5.22 -1.93 9.33
N LEU A 39 -4.90 -2.87 10.21
CA LEU A 39 -3.88 -2.69 11.25
C LEU A 39 -2.46 -2.97 10.74
N GLU A 40 -2.32 -3.88 9.78
CA GLU A 40 -1.06 -4.18 9.08
C GLU A 40 -0.70 -3.13 8.05
N GLN A 41 -1.67 -2.38 7.53
CA GLN A 41 -1.40 -1.21 6.70
C GLN A 41 -0.56 -0.21 7.49
N PRO A 42 0.68 0.09 7.07
CA PRO A 42 1.52 1.04 7.76
C PRO A 42 0.84 2.41 7.69
N LYS A 43 0.26 2.85 8.82
CA LYS A 43 -0.35 4.17 8.95
C LYS A 43 0.75 5.22 8.82
N GLY A 44 0.87 5.78 7.62
CA GLY A 44 1.71 6.95 7.38
C GLY A 44 3.19 6.68 7.08
N ALA A 45 3.62 5.45 6.78
CA ALA A 45 4.88 5.27 6.07
C ALA A 45 4.60 5.45 4.57
N GLY A 46 4.38 6.71 4.15
CA GLY A 46 4.55 7.05 2.74
C GLY A 46 6.00 6.74 2.42
N ILE A 47 6.26 5.55 1.88
CA ILE A 47 7.60 5.11 1.49
C ILE A 47 8.16 6.24 0.65
N SER A 48 9.27 6.83 1.10
CA SER A 48 9.86 7.93 0.37
C SER A 48 10.28 7.46 -1.02
N CYS A 49 10.32 8.37 -2.00
CA CYS A 49 10.82 8.01 -3.33
C CYS A 49 12.24 7.40 -3.26
N ALA A 50 13.05 7.79 -2.27
CA ALA A 50 14.37 7.22 -2.02
C ALA A 50 14.31 5.77 -1.54
N GLU A 51 13.40 5.45 -0.61
CA GLU A 51 13.22 4.08 -0.12
C GLU A 51 12.66 3.15 -1.19
N LEU A 52 11.79 3.65 -2.07
CA LEU A 52 11.29 2.89 -3.22
C LEU A 52 12.36 2.58 -4.27
N ALA A 53 13.40 3.42 -4.38
CA ALA A 53 14.46 3.28 -5.37
C ALA A 53 15.73 2.61 -4.81
N GLY A 54 15.70 2.11 -3.56
CA GLY A 54 16.88 1.54 -2.90
C GLY A 54 17.45 0.32 -3.62
N ASP A 55 16.59 -0.49 -4.24
CA ASP A 55 16.96 -1.65 -5.06
C ASP A 55 17.61 -1.26 -6.40
N LEU A 56 17.39 -0.03 -6.86
CA LEU A 56 17.98 0.49 -8.10
C LEU A 56 19.42 1.00 -7.91
N VAL A 57 19.88 1.16 -6.67
CA VAL A 57 21.23 1.65 -6.37
C VAL A 57 22.27 0.67 -6.93
N GLY A 58 23.07 1.13 -7.90
CA GLY A 58 24.09 0.33 -8.57
C GLY A 58 23.58 -0.56 -9.71
N SER A 59 22.29 -0.48 -10.07
CA SER A 59 21.72 -1.21 -11.22
C SER A 59 22.22 -0.69 -12.58
N LEU A 60 22.77 0.52 -12.63
CA LEU A 60 23.31 1.18 -13.82
C LEU A 60 24.77 1.57 -13.63
N ALA A 61 25.56 1.44 -14.69
CA ALA A 61 26.89 2.03 -14.77
C ALA A 61 26.82 3.46 -15.32
N GLY A 62 27.54 4.40 -14.72
CA GLY A 62 27.59 5.78 -15.18
C GLY A 62 28.64 6.63 -14.45
N PRO A 63 28.87 7.87 -14.93
CA PRO A 63 29.72 8.84 -14.25
C PRO A 63 29.27 9.12 -12.82
N ALA A 64 30.22 9.30 -11.90
CA ALA A 64 29.93 9.57 -10.49
C ALA A 64 29.20 10.91 -10.25
N ASP A 65 29.25 11.82 -11.22
CA ASP A 65 28.69 13.17 -11.17
C ASP A 65 27.40 13.32 -12.01
N LEU A 66 26.76 12.22 -12.39
CA LEU A 66 25.58 12.25 -13.26
C LEU A 66 24.44 13.15 -12.72
N ALA A 67 24.25 13.16 -11.40
CA ALA A 67 23.19 13.96 -10.76
C ALA A 67 23.55 15.45 -10.57
N THR A 68 24.83 15.82 -10.67
CA THR A 68 25.31 17.17 -10.32
C THR A 68 25.92 17.92 -11.51
N ASN A 69 26.37 17.21 -12.55
CA ASN A 69 27.00 17.81 -13.71
C ASN A 69 26.02 17.98 -14.88
N PRO A 70 25.58 19.22 -15.19
CA PRO A 70 24.58 19.48 -16.23
C PRO A 70 25.08 19.21 -17.65
N VAL A 71 26.39 19.00 -17.86
CA VAL A 71 26.95 18.62 -19.17
C VAL A 71 26.34 17.32 -19.67
N HIS A 72 26.00 16.40 -18.77
CA HIS A 72 25.41 15.10 -19.11
C HIS A 72 23.96 15.20 -19.62
N LEU A 73 23.30 16.35 -19.45
CA LEU A 73 21.92 16.59 -19.90
C LEU A 73 21.84 17.31 -21.26
N ARG A 74 22.97 17.60 -21.90
CA ARG A 74 22.97 18.27 -23.22
C ARG A 74 22.26 17.41 -24.26
N GLY A 75 21.26 17.97 -24.93
CA GLY A 75 20.49 17.29 -25.97
C GLY A 75 19.34 16.42 -25.46
N TYR A 76 19.06 16.41 -24.14
CA TYR A 76 17.91 15.71 -23.60
C TYR A 76 16.59 16.39 -24.02
N GLY A 77 15.70 15.65 -24.70
CA GLY A 77 14.36 16.13 -25.08
C GLY A 77 14.26 16.92 -26.38
N GLN A 78 15.30 16.89 -27.23
CA GLN A 78 15.26 17.36 -28.63
C GLN A 78 14.98 16.19 -29.57
#